data_AF-A0A9Y2NBY7-F1
#
_entry.id   AF-A0A9Y2NBY7-F1
#
_cell.length_a   1.000
_cell.length_b   1.000
_cell.length_c   1.000
_cell.angle_alpha   90.00
_cell.angle_beta   90.00
_cell.angle_gamma   90.00
#
_symmetry.space_group_name_H-M   'P 1'
#
loop_
_entity.id
_entity.type
_entity.pdbx_description
1 polymer ?
#
loop_
_entity_poly.entity_id
_entity_poly.type
_entity_poly.pdbx_seq_one_letter_code
_entity_poly.pdbx_strand_id
1 'polypeptide(L)'
;MAENGGMLALVRLRRGVVGESRRVCHLIPVPPAGAVPAQLTALCGEAIFPGEAEVLDGLRGMPCHACLMRNAPSGPGLLANAG
;
A
#
# COMPACT_ATOMS: atom_id res chain seq x y z
N MET A 1 19.24 7.81 4.08
CA MET A 1 18.37 8.62 3.21
C MET A 1 17.12 7.82 2.96
N ALA A 2 16.06 8.09 3.71
CA ALA A 2 14.72 7.59 3.41
C ALA A 2 13.84 8.84 3.36
N GLU A 3 13.62 9.35 2.15
CA GLU A 3 12.68 10.41 1.86
C GLU A 3 11.25 9.91 2.14
N ASN A 4 10.86 9.89 3.41
CA ASN A 4 9.48 9.62 3.82
C ASN A 4 8.63 10.88 3.59
N GLY A 5 8.52 11.31 2.33
CA GLY A 5 7.73 12.47 1.93
C GLY A 5 6.92 12.27 0.65
N GLY A 6 6.87 11.04 0.12
CA GLY A 6 6.02 10.69 -1.02
C GLY A 6 4.60 10.38 -0.57
N MET A 7 3.60 10.90 -1.30
CA MET A 7 2.20 10.51 -1.11
C MET A 7 2.06 9.00 -1.33
N LEU A 8 1.36 8.31 -0.43
CA LEU A 8 1.02 6.90 -0.57
C LEU A 8 -0.44 6.74 -0.97
N ALA A 9 -0.71 5.73 -1.78
CA ALA A 9 -2.05 5.27 -2.06
C ALA A 9 -2.26 3.86 -1.51
N LEU A 10 -3.50 3.59 -1.11
CA LEU A 10 -3.99 2.27 -0.72
C LEU A 10 -4.60 1.59 -1.93
N VAL A 11 -4.15 0.38 -2.24
CA VAL A 11 -4.67 -0.39 -3.37
C VAL A 11 -4.95 -1.83 -2.96
N ARG A 12 -5.86 -2.48 -3.67
CA ARG A 12 -6.14 -3.91 -3.50
C ARG A 12 -6.23 -4.56 -4.87
N LEU A 13 -5.60 -5.72 -5.04
CA LEU A 13 -5.72 -6.49 -6.27
C LEU A 13 -7.18 -6.90 -6.49
N ARG A 14 -7.64 -6.85 -7.74
CA ARG A 14 -9.01 -7.23 -8.12
C ARG A 14 -9.20 -8.74 -7.96
N ARG A 15 -10.45 -9.14 -7.83
CA ARG A 15 -10.83 -10.55 -7.79
C ARG A 15 -10.38 -11.23 -9.09
N GLY A 16 -9.78 -12.41 -8.97
CA GLY A 16 -9.26 -13.16 -10.10
C GLY A 16 -7.81 -12.86 -10.49
N VAL A 17 -7.19 -11.81 -9.93
CA VAL A 17 -5.75 -11.54 -10.11
C VAL A 17 -4.91 -12.40 -9.18
N VAL A 18 -5.31 -12.49 -7.92
CA VAL A 18 -4.71 -13.37 -6.90
C VAL A 18 -5.80 -14.14 -6.15
N GLY A 19 -5.41 -15.19 -5.44
CA GLY A 19 -6.31 -15.88 -4.51
C GLY A 19 -6.75 -14.96 -3.36
N GLU A 20 -7.95 -15.16 -2.82
CA GLU A 20 -8.56 -14.27 -1.81
C GLU A 20 -7.68 -14.07 -0.56
N SER A 21 -6.94 -15.10 -0.13
CA SER A 21 -6.01 -15.00 1.01
C SER A 21 -4.88 -13.99 0.80
N ARG A 22 -4.59 -13.62 -0.46
CA ARG A 22 -3.60 -12.61 -0.84
C ARG A 22 -4.25 -11.29 -1.25
N ARG A 23 -5.59 -11.18 -1.21
CA ARG A 23 -6.32 -9.97 -1.62
C ARG A 23 -6.39 -8.94 -0.49
N VAL A 24 -5.22 -8.58 0.02
CA VAL A 24 -5.00 -7.62 1.11
C VAL A 24 -4.82 -6.20 0.56
N CYS A 25 -4.87 -5.20 1.44
CA CYS A 25 -4.55 -3.82 1.08
C CYS A 25 -3.04 -3.60 1.04
N HIS A 26 -2.52 -3.10 -0.08
CA HIS A 26 -1.13 -2.72 -0.25
C HIS A 26 -0.97 -1.20 -0.22
N LEU A 27 0.18 -0.75 0.25
CA LEU A 27 0.61 0.65 0.14
C LEU A 27 1.55 0.77 -1.05
N ILE A 28 1.28 1.73 -1.93
CA ILE A 28 2.13 2.05 -3.09
C ILE A 28 2.57 3.51 -3.02
N PRO A 29 3.83 3.83 -3.41
CA PRO A 29 4.23 5.20 -3.70
C PRO A 29 3.44 5.75 -4.89
N VAL A 30 2.87 6.95 -4.75
CA VAL A 30 2.27 7.66 -5.88
C VAL A 30 3.39 8.26 -6.72
N PRO A 31 3.50 7.89 -8.02
CA PRO A 31 4.51 8.49 -8.89
C PRO A 31 4.23 9.98 -9.08
N PRO A 32 5.28 10.79 -9.37
CA PRO A 32 5.09 12.20 -9.66
C PRO A 32 4.16 12.41 -10.86
N ALA A 33 3.44 13.52 -10.86
CA ALA A 33 2.48 13.84 -11.92
C ALA A 33 3.13 13.81 -13.31
N GLY A 34 2.41 13.25 -14.30
CA GLY A 34 2.86 13.14 -15.68
C GLY A 34 3.62 11.85 -16.02
N ALA A 35 4.00 11.03 -15.03
CA ALA A 35 4.56 9.70 -15.26
C ALA A 35 3.50 8.62 -15.05
N VAL A 36 3.17 7.86 -16.11
CA VAL A 36 2.37 6.64 -16.01
C VAL A 36 3.32 5.45 -16.17
N PRO A 37 3.71 4.79 -15.07
CA PRO A 37 4.65 3.67 -15.16
C PRO A 37 3.96 2.42 -15.74
N ALA A 38 4.74 1.54 -16.35
CA ALA A 38 4.25 0.27 -16.87
C ALA A 38 3.72 -0.67 -15.77
N GLN A 39 4.20 -0.49 -14.54
CA GLN A 39 3.72 -1.18 -13.34
C GLN A 39 3.96 -0.30 -12.11
N LEU A 40 3.20 -0.55 -11.06
CA LEU A 40 3.43 0.01 -9.73
C LEU A 40 4.01 -1.09 -8.83
N THR A 41 4.84 -0.71 -7.87
CA THR A 41 5.41 -1.63 -6.89
C THR A 41 4.94 -1.24 -5.51
N ALA A 42 4.27 -2.16 -4.82
CA ALA A 42 3.90 -1.98 -3.42
C ALA A 42 5.15 -1.98 -2.54
N LEU A 43 5.04 -1.39 -1.34
CA LEU A 43 6.15 -1.39 -0.37
C LEU A 43 6.61 -2.81 -0.01
N CYS A 44 5.72 -3.81 -0.07
CA CYS A 44 6.07 -5.21 0.14
C CYS A 44 6.79 -5.88 -1.05
N GLY A 45 6.94 -5.20 -2.18
CA GLY A 45 7.53 -5.72 -3.42
C GLY A 45 6.53 -6.30 -4.42
N GLU A 46 5.23 -6.29 -4.12
CA GLU A 46 4.20 -6.78 -5.05
C GLU A 46 4.15 -5.91 -6.31
N ALA A 47 4.18 -6.56 -7.47
CA ALA A 47 4.05 -5.90 -8.77
C ALA A 47 2.58 -5.78 -9.13
N ILE A 48 2.16 -4.60 -9.57
CA ILE A 48 0.76 -4.29 -9.87
C ILE A 48 0.71 -3.69 -11.27
N PHE A 49 0.09 -4.41 -12.20
CA PHE A 49 -0.07 -3.96 -13.57
C PHE A 49 -1.36 -3.14 -13.75
N PRO A 50 -1.44 -2.30 -14.81
CA PRO A 50 -2.64 -1.54 -15.11
C PRO A 50 -3.90 -2.42 -15.17
N GLY A 51 -4.94 -2.02 -14.43
CA GLY A 51 -6.21 -2.75 -14.37
C GLY A 51 -6.26 -3.89 -13.33
N GLU A 52 -5.14 -4.27 -12.73
CA GLU A 52 -5.11 -5.36 -11.74
C GLU A 52 -5.55 -4.94 -10.34
N ALA A 53 -5.56 -3.65 -10.04
CA ALA A 53 -5.92 -3.15 -8.72
C ALA A 53 -7.08 -2.14 -8.76
N GLU A 54 -7.71 -1.98 -7.61
CA GLU A 54 -8.61 -0.88 -7.28
C GLU A 54 -7.95 0.02 -6.23
N VAL A 55 -8.14 1.33 -6.36
CA VAL A 55 -7.72 2.32 -5.35
C VAL A 55 -8.76 2.37 -4.25
N LEU A 56 -8.31 2.40 -3.00
CA LEU A 56 -9.16 2.46 -1.83
C LEU A 56 -9.13 3.86 -1.22
N ASP A 57 -10.29 4.32 -0.72
CA ASP A 57 -10.46 5.58 0.03
C ASP A 57 -9.95 5.50 1.48
N GLY A 58 -9.56 4.30 1.93
CA GLY A 58 -9.07 4.04 3.28
C GLY A 58 -8.69 2.57 3.47
N LEU A 59 -8.23 2.22 4.67
CA LEU A 59 -7.88 0.85 5.02
C LEU A 59 -9.16 -0.01 5.05
N ARG A 60 -9.37 -0.90 4.07
CA ARG A 60 -10.58 -1.74 3.96
C ARG A 60 -10.24 -3.23 3.85
N GLY A 61 -10.51 -3.98 4.90
CA GLY A 61 -10.12 -5.39 5.01
C GLY A 61 -8.72 -5.55 5.60
N MET A 62 -8.11 -6.72 5.42
CA MET A 62 -6.78 -6.97 6.00
C MET A 62 -5.70 -6.21 5.22
N PRO A 63 -4.84 -5.44 5.91
CA PRO A 63 -3.69 -4.82 5.27
C PRO A 63 -2.54 -5.82 5.10
N CYS A 64 -1.72 -5.59 4.08
CA CYS A 64 -0.46 -6.29 3.91
C CYS A 64 0.47 -5.92 5.07
N HIS A 65 0.78 -6.91 5.92
CA HIS A 65 1.65 -6.74 7.08
C HIS A 65 3.01 -6.10 6.71
N ALA A 66 3.63 -6.55 5.61
CA ALA A 66 4.90 -5.98 5.16
C ALA A 66 4.78 -4.51 4.71
N CYS A 67 3.66 -4.12 4.09
CA CYS A 67 3.42 -2.71 3.75
C CYS A 67 3.27 -1.86 5.01
N LEU A 68 2.52 -2.33 6.00
CA LEU A 68 2.37 -1.62 7.28
C LEU A 68 3.70 -1.45 8.00
N MET A 69 4.48 -2.53 8.15
CA MET A 69 5.76 -2.48 8.87
C MET A 69 6.75 -1.53 8.21
N ARG A 70 6.76 -1.44 6.87
CA ARG A 70 7.64 -0.50 6.13
C ARG A 70 7.15 0.95 6.17
N ASN A 71 5.88 1.19 6.48
CA ASN A 71 5.31 2.52 6.61
C ASN A 71 5.08 2.95 8.07
N ALA A 72 5.36 2.07 9.04
CA ALA A 72 5.18 2.38 10.44
C ALA A 72 6.06 3.59 10.84
N PRO A 73 5.52 4.56 11.59
CA PRO A 73 6.31 5.67 12.08
C PRO A 73 7.39 5.16 13.04
N SER A 74 8.58 5.74 12.94
CA SER A 74 9.67 5.49 13.89
C SER A 74 9.32 6.11 15.24
N GLY A 75 9.11 5.29 16.27
CA GLY A 75 8.85 5.80 17.62
C GLY A 75 8.30 4.73 18.55
N PRO A 76 8.18 5.01 19.87
CA PRO A 76 7.77 4.04 20.89
C PRO A 76 6.30 3.56 20.79
N GLY A 77 5.59 3.86 19.69
CA GLY A 77 4.19 3.51 19.49
C GLY A 77 3.29 4.20 20.51
N LEU A 78 2.77 5.39 20.16
CA LEU A 78 1.84 6.08 21.05
C LEU A 78 0.42 5.57 20.80
N LEU A 79 -0.12 4.75 21.70
CA LEU A 79 -1.56 4.52 21.77
C LEU A 79 -2.20 5.68 22.53
N ALA A 80 -2.34 6.83 21.87
CA ALA A 80 -2.86 8.06 22.47
C ALA A 80 -4.30 7.94 23.04
N ASN A 81 -4.98 6.80 22.81
CA ASN A 81 -6.36 6.53 23.24
C ASN A 81 -6.53 5.16 23.95
N ALA A 82 -5.45 4.56 24.46
CA ALA A 82 -5.58 3.40 25.35
C ALA A 82 -5.94 3.89 26.76
N GLY A 83 -7.23 4.19 26.95
CA GLY A 83 -7.83 4.37 28.27
C GLY A 83 -8.20 3.05 28.91
#